data_AF-A0A1X1EFX7-F1
#
_entry.id   AF-A0A1X1EFX7-F1
#
_cell.length_a   1.000
_cell.length_b   1.000
_cell.length_c   1.000
_cell.angle_alpha   90.00
_cell.angle_beta   90.00
_cell.angle_gamma   90.00
#
_symmetry.space_group_name_H-M   'P 1'
#
loop_
_entity.id
_entity.type
_entity.pdbx_description
1 polymer ?
#
loop_
_entity_poly.entity_id
_entity_poly.type
_entity_poly.pdbx_seq_one_letter_code
_entity_poly.pdbx_strand_id
1 'polypeptide(L)'
;MPINNTQSSIYVPCSNGIENNLSVKLNKENGLEVDGAFNTAEAKFKDDMPKILVVGYSPTGGGHTARTLNIVEEALNSGSLPEGSLVFIHVPPVWEGTPRPQLLNALADKLLAKGVQVKFAESDKPVYGYLDAKTGGSDDPEILKRIALHPLRNDDQSGKNQFLKKYFSAGDKVKSAEHVENHTTGGKVENLKRISANDLMKSYAGNKNLHVLSDMDPALQKASYNTGVPSSKRVDQQNHAILLDPTNKNNNQLSKSVLAKVLDARGGQISHIALGGKNTLREVLRAANKLGIDDKTSLKGGKAAINKVLFSAAKHPDTKVQDIVKGSVLIGQGVKAPDDINKVVYVYAHKKMPIIAEHIKQGINAGEKDYNDKAFVFCGKDATPGHNAMHLAYLADADGMTTSGAGTCGEFAYLHREAGAQSNLLILPIEGHNEQEAIADSLCQEFPNNMLRLSPGEKLEQGTKIDQLVARKQNTKNDSTKSYHDVIKAISQESTYVNQAHDILFGVNDMAGQDKIYQTIERGMYNDPDMKATRHYLKLYFQLESYLSQDVVQYPISIKFKEAGAPGVTFKNFNEVKDLLKDDGQLKNLLGMSDKVKVKELPMLEELRGLVTSTDSTSLSEKFKDLNVKMGHHMVTGF
;
A
#
# COMPACT_ATOMS: atom_id res chain seq x y z
N MET A 1 -64.41 11.70 -27.14
CA MET A 1 -64.00 12.72 -28.13
C MET A 1 -63.08 13.71 -27.43
N PRO A 2 -61.97 14.15 -28.06
CA PRO A 2 -60.64 13.58 -27.81
C PRO A 2 -59.81 14.37 -26.78
N ILE A 3 -59.02 13.63 -26.00
CA ILE A 3 -57.93 14.18 -25.18
C ILE A 3 -56.71 14.28 -26.10
N ASN A 4 -56.23 15.52 -26.29
CA ASN A 4 -55.07 15.82 -27.11
C ASN A 4 -53.80 15.21 -26.53
N ASN A 5 -53.08 14.45 -27.36
CA ASN A 5 -51.69 14.06 -27.13
C ASN A 5 -50.79 15.30 -27.24
N THR A 6 -50.37 15.87 -26.12
CA THR A 6 -49.19 16.74 -26.08
C THR A 6 -47.95 15.89 -25.86
N GLN A 7 -47.15 15.71 -26.92
CA GLN A 7 -45.75 15.32 -26.81
C GLN A 7 -45.00 16.43 -26.06
N SER A 8 -44.52 16.14 -24.85
CA SER A 8 -43.52 16.96 -24.17
C SER A 8 -42.13 16.47 -24.58
N SER A 9 -41.49 17.17 -25.51
CA SER A 9 -40.07 17.01 -25.82
C SER A 9 -39.24 17.62 -24.68
N ILE A 10 -38.52 16.78 -23.91
CA ILE A 10 -37.49 17.23 -22.98
C ILE A 10 -36.21 17.43 -23.79
N TYR A 11 -35.75 18.67 -23.89
CA TYR A 11 -34.51 19.04 -24.55
C TYR A 11 -33.34 18.89 -23.55
N VAL A 12 -32.45 17.94 -23.78
CA VAL A 12 -31.15 17.83 -23.09
C VAL A 12 -30.08 18.31 -24.06
N PRO A 13 -29.35 19.41 -23.79
CA PRO A 13 -28.32 19.88 -24.70
C PRO A 13 -27.11 18.94 -24.65
N CYS A 14 -26.90 18.17 -25.71
CA CYS A 14 -25.67 17.43 -25.97
C CYS A 14 -24.66 18.34 -26.69
N SER A 15 -23.51 18.56 -26.08
CA SER A 15 -22.34 19.06 -26.78
C SER A 15 -21.71 17.91 -27.58
N ASN A 16 -21.66 18.11 -28.90
CA ASN A 16 -21.07 17.29 -29.97
C ASN A 16 -22.05 16.29 -30.63
N GLY A 17 -22.45 16.64 -31.84
CA GLY A 17 -23.54 16.03 -32.60
C GLY A 17 -23.27 14.61 -33.07
N ILE A 18 -24.16 13.71 -32.63
CA ILE A 18 -24.63 12.53 -33.35
C ILE A 18 -26.13 12.43 -33.03
N GLU A 19 -27.00 12.63 -34.02
CA GLU A 19 -28.45 12.46 -33.86
C GLU A 19 -28.78 10.96 -33.85
N ASN A 20 -29.08 10.40 -32.67
CA ASN A 20 -29.74 9.10 -32.56
C ASN A 20 -31.24 9.33 -32.27
N ASN A 21 -32.08 9.09 -33.27
CA ASN A 21 -33.54 9.15 -33.15
C ASN A 21 -34.05 7.98 -32.29
N LEU A 22 -34.28 8.21 -31.00
CA LEU A 22 -34.98 7.28 -30.12
C LEU A 22 -36.48 7.61 -30.12
N SER A 23 -37.29 6.78 -30.78
CA SER A 23 -38.75 6.83 -30.64
C SER A 23 -39.21 5.86 -29.55
N VAL A 24 -39.64 6.39 -28.41
CA VAL A 24 -40.23 5.59 -27.31
C VAL A 24 -41.75 5.61 -27.46
N LYS A 25 -42.39 4.45 -27.65
CA LYS A 25 -43.84 4.29 -27.55
C LYS A 25 -44.20 3.65 -26.21
N LEU A 26 -44.96 4.36 -25.40
CA LEU A 26 -45.57 3.82 -24.18
C LEU A 26 -46.85 3.08 -24.55
N ASN A 27 -46.93 1.79 -24.25
CA ASN A 27 -48.20 1.06 -24.24
C ASN A 27 -48.56 0.68 -22.80
N LYS A 28 -49.82 0.96 -22.42
CA LYS A 28 -50.38 0.63 -21.11
C LYS A 28 -50.75 -0.84 -21.10
N GLU A 29 -49.79 -1.70 -20.78
CA GLU A 29 -49.96 -3.00 -20.11
C GLU A 29 -48.61 -3.75 -20.22
N ASN A 30 -47.91 -3.85 -19.09
CA ASN A 30 -46.79 -4.75 -18.79
C ASN A 30 -45.81 -5.12 -19.92
N GLY A 31 -44.71 -4.34 -20.05
CA GLY A 31 -43.50 -4.76 -20.77
C GLY A 31 -42.76 -3.60 -21.43
N LEU A 32 -41.51 -3.35 -21.05
CA LEU A 32 -40.55 -2.55 -21.82
C LEU A 32 -39.91 -3.48 -22.85
N GLU A 33 -40.39 -3.47 -24.09
CA GLU A 33 -39.63 -4.02 -25.22
C GLU A 33 -38.75 -2.91 -25.82
N VAL A 34 -37.44 -3.05 -25.64
CA VAL A 34 -36.43 -2.27 -26.35
C VAL A 34 -36.00 -3.12 -27.54
N ASP A 35 -36.57 -2.84 -28.70
CA ASP A 35 -36.20 -3.52 -29.94
C ASP A 35 -35.04 -2.74 -30.60
N GLY A 36 -33.83 -3.29 -30.49
CA GLY A 36 -32.62 -2.69 -31.02
C GLY A 36 -31.40 -3.54 -30.69
N ALA A 37 -30.85 -4.20 -31.71
CA ALA A 37 -29.63 -4.99 -31.59
C ALA A 37 -28.48 -4.15 -30.99
N PHE A 38 -28.03 -4.51 -29.79
CA PHE A 38 -26.79 -3.99 -29.21
C PHE A 38 -25.61 -4.55 -29.98
N ASN A 39 -25.20 -3.85 -31.04
CA ASN A 39 -23.82 -3.95 -31.50
C ASN A 39 -22.94 -3.27 -30.45
N THR A 40 -22.33 -4.07 -29.58
CA THR A 40 -21.22 -3.63 -28.72
C THR A 40 -19.99 -3.40 -29.59
N ALA A 41 -19.96 -2.28 -30.30
CA ALA A 41 -18.71 -1.73 -30.81
C ALA A 41 -17.95 -1.15 -29.61
N GLU A 42 -16.76 -1.69 -29.32
CA GLU A 42 -15.78 -1.11 -28.41
C GLU A 42 -15.54 0.35 -28.80
N ALA A 43 -16.13 1.30 -28.07
CA ALA A 43 -15.77 2.70 -28.17
C ALA A 43 -14.43 2.94 -27.47
N LYS A 44 -13.32 2.58 -28.13
CA LYS A 44 -11.99 3.05 -27.75
C LYS A 44 -11.90 4.55 -28.06
N PHE A 45 -12.14 5.39 -27.07
CA PHE A 45 -11.78 6.81 -27.14
C PHE A 45 -10.25 6.93 -27.14
N LYS A 46 -9.63 6.83 -28.33
CA LYS A 46 -8.24 7.25 -28.51
C LYS A 46 -8.20 8.77 -28.61
N ASP A 47 -7.93 9.43 -27.49
CA ASP A 47 -7.44 10.81 -27.51
C ASP A 47 -5.94 10.78 -27.86
N ASP A 48 -5.65 10.99 -29.15
CA ASP A 48 -4.29 10.93 -29.73
C ASP A 48 -3.40 12.12 -29.31
N MET A 49 -3.92 13.07 -28.52
CA MET A 49 -3.13 14.20 -28.05
C MET A 49 -2.07 13.78 -27.03
N PRO A 50 -0.81 14.27 -27.15
CA PRO A 50 0.24 14.05 -26.17
C PRO A 50 -0.21 14.47 -24.76
N LYS A 51 0.04 13.59 -23.79
CA LYS A 51 -0.33 13.77 -22.38
C LYS A 51 0.91 13.97 -21.51
N ILE A 52 0.72 14.62 -20.35
CA ILE A 52 1.71 14.63 -19.29
C ILE A 52 1.17 13.79 -18.15
N LEU A 53 1.84 12.70 -17.80
CA LEU A 53 1.51 11.87 -16.65
C LEU A 53 2.58 12.06 -15.57
N VAL A 54 2.19 12.64 -14.44
CA VAL A 54 3.05 12.73 -13.25
C VAL A 54 2.72 11.57 -12.32
N VAL A 55 3.74 10.79 -11.94
CA VAL A 55 3.59 9.57 -11.15
C VAL A 55 4.37 9.68 -9.86
N GLY A 56 3.69 9.58 -8.72
CA GLY A 56 4.31 9.39 -7.39
C GLY A 56 4.01 7.99 -6.87
N TYR A 57 4.93 7.37 -6.14
CA TYR A 57 4.71 6.02 -5.60
C TYR A 57 5.37 5.82 -4.24
N SER A 58 4.85 4.86 -3.46
CA SER A 58 5.38 4.52 -2.14
C SER A 58 6.67 3.68 -2.23
N PRO A 59 7.70 3.94 -1.39
CA PRO A 59 8.90 3.12 -1.33
C PRO A 59 8.68 1.76 -0.62
N THR A 60 7.48 1.48 -0.11
CA THR A 60 7.15 0.19 0.52
C THR A 60 7.21 -0.92 -0.55
N GLY A 61 8.31 -1.67 -0.56
CA GLY A 61 8.66 -2.57 -1.65
C GLY A 61 7.67 -3.70 -1.96
N GLY A 62 7.96 -4.42 -3.05
CA GLY A 62 7.34 -5.70 -3.42
C GLY A 62 6.09 -5.61 -4.28
N GLY A 63 4.99 -5.06 -3.74
CA GLY A 63 3.67 -5.08 -4.40
C GLY A 63 3.15 -3.71 -4.87
N HIS A 64 3.31 -2.66 -4.06
CA HIS A 64 2.71 -1.35 -4.29
C HIS A 64 3.35 -0.62 -5.47
N THR A 65 4.66 -0.37 -5.38
CA THR A 65 5.44 0.26 -6.45
C THR A 65 5.26 -0.47 -7.79
N ALA A 66 5.24 -1.80 -7.78
CA ALA A 66 5.06 -2.59 -9.00
C ALA A 66 3.67 -2.38 -9.62
N ARG A 67 2.60 -2.38 -8.81
CA ARG A 67 1.23 -2.10 -9.29
C ARG A 67 1.11 -0.70 -9.87
N THR A 68 1.66 0.32 -9.22
CA THR A 68 1.66 1.71 -9.71
C THR A 68 2.36 1.84 -11.06
N LEU A 69 3.52 1.19 -11.21
CA LEU A 69 4.28 1.19 -12.46
C LEU A 69 3.61 0.33 -13.55
N ASN A 70 2.88 -0.73 -13.17
CA ASN A 70 2.05 -1.50 -14.10
C ASN A 70 0.87 -0.68 -14.65
N ILE A 71 0.33 0.30 -13.91
CA ILE A 71 -0.70 1.22 -14.45
C ILE A 71 -0.14 2.09 -15.56
N VAL A 72 1.11 2.54 -15.41
CA VAL A 72 1.81 3.29 -16.47
C VAL A 72 2.05 2.41 -17.69
N GLU A 73 2.47 1.16 -17.49
CA GLU A 73 2.63 0.19 -18.57
C GLU A 73 1.29 -0.13 -19.25
N GLU A 74 0.21 -0.29 -18.51
CA GLU A 74 -1.13 -0.50 -19.06
C GLU A 74 -1.58 0.72 -19.88
N ALA A 75 -1.33 1.94 -19.41
CA ALA A 75 -1.61 3.17 -20.15
C ALA A 75 -0.84 3.27 -21.46
N LEU A 76 0.40 2.75 -21.50
CA LEU A 76 1.18 2.64 -22.73
C LEU A 76 0.57 1.60 -23.68
N ASN A 77 0.23 0.41 -23.18
CA ASN A 77 -0.27 -0.71 -23.97
C ASN A 77 -1.68 -0.46 -24.54
N SER A 78 -2.53 0.26 -23.80
CA SER A 78 -3.88 0.63 -24.23
C SER A 78 -3.90 1.81 -25.23
N GLY A 79 -2.78 2.53 -25.35
CA GLY A 79 -2.67 3.74 -26.17
C GLY A 79 -3.14 5.02 -25.46
N SER A 80 -3.48 4.95 -24.17
CA SER A 80 -3.81 6.14 -23.35
C SER A 80 -2.63 7.11 -23.25
N LEU A 81 -1.39 6.62 -23.36
CA LEU A 81 -0.16 7.42 -23.52
C LEU A 81 0.34 7.35 -24.96
N PRO A 82 -0.13 8.23 -25.87
CA PRO A 82 0.33 8.27 -27.26
C PRO A 82 1.77 8.78 -27.38
N GLU A 83 2.36 8.59 -28.56
CA GLU A 83 3.68 9.12 -28.92
C GLU A 83 3.77 10.64 -28.64
N GLY A 84 4.93 11.10 -28.18
CA GLY A 84 5.15 12.49 -27.79
C GLY A 84 4.66 12.85 -26.39
N SER A 85 3.96 11.94 -25.68
CA SER A 85 3.62 12.11 -24.27
C SER A 85 4.87 12.19 -23.38
N LEU A 86 4.69 12.69 -22.16
CA LEU A 86 5.72 12.75 -21.11
C LEU A 86 5.24 11.99 -19.88
N VAL A 87 6.06 11.06 -19.39
CA VAL A 87 5.92 10.46 -18.05
C VAL A 87 6.97 11.06 -17.13
N PHE A 88 6.53 11.77 -16.10
CA PHE A 88 7.40 12.32 -15.06
C PHE A 88 7.26 11.48 -13.78
N ILE A 89 8.28 10.71 -13.45
CA ILE A 89 8.28 9.85 -12.26
C ILE A 89 8.94 10.61 -11.11
N HIS A 90 8.11 10.96 -10.12
CA HIS A 90 8.50 11.62 -8.88
C HIS A 90 8.84 10.54 -7.84
N VAL A 91 10.11 10.17 -7.78
CA VAL A 91 10.55 9.01 -7.00
C VAL A 91 10.75 9.36 -5.52
N PRO A 92 10.44 8.47 -4.57
CA PRO A 92 10.84 8.65 -3.19
C PRO A 92 12.37 8.63 -3.05
N PRO A 93 12.99 9.34 -2.09
CA PRO A 93 14.40 9.25 -1.78
C PRO A 93 14.88 7.83 -1.53
N VAL A 94 16.15 7.61 -1.85
CA VAL A 94 16.84 6.37 -1.49
C VAL A 94 16.73 6.17 0.02
N TRP A 95 16.07 5.08 0.42
CA TRP A 95 15.76 4.80 1.82
C TRP A 95 16.71 3.73 2.36
N GLU A 96 17.45 4.06 3.43
CA GLU A 96 18.33 3.13 4.17
C GLU A 96 19.33 2.35 3.30
N GLY A 97 19.81 2.96 2.20
CA GLY A 97 20.72 2.30 1.26
C GLY A 97 20.06 1.23 0.40
N THR A 98 18.73 1.13 0.42
CA THR A 98 17.96 0.26 -0.48
C THR A 98 18.07 0.78 -1.91
N PRO A 99 18.59 -0.01 -2.86
CA PRO A 99 18.64 0.39 -4.26
C PRO A 99 17.24 0.66 -4.81
N ARG A 100 17.14 1.58 -5.77
CA ARG A 100 15.86 1.81 -6.46
C ARG A 100 15.42 0.55 -7.22
N PRO A 101 14.12 0.32 -7.40
CA PRO A 101 13.62 -0.84 -8.13
C PRO A 101 14.13 -0.86 -9.57
N GLN A 102 14.68 -2.00 -10.02
CA GLN A 102 15.15 -2.19 -11.40
C GLN A 102 14.03 -2.02 -12.44
N LEU A 103 12.78 -2.24 -12.03
CA LEU A 103 11.62 -2.09 -12.91
C LEU A 103 11.38 -0.65 -13.39
N LEU A 104 11.95 0.37 -12.72
CA LEU A 104 11.90 1.76 -13.19
C LEU A 104 12.62 1.92 -14.54
N ASN A 105 13.84 1.38 -14.65
CA ASN A 105 14.62 1.44 -15.90
C ASN A 105 13.93 0.62 -17.00
N ALA A 106 13.45 -0.58 -16.66
CA ALA A 106 12.73 -1.42 -17.61
C ALA A 106 11.46 -0.75 -18.16
N LEU A 107 10.69 -0.05 -17.31
CA LEU A 107 9.54 0.74 -17.75
C LEU A 107 9.97 1.95 -18.59
N ALA A 108 11.02 2.66 -18.19
CA ALA A 108 11.52 3.82 -18.94
C ALA A 108 11.95 3.44 -20.35
N ASP A 109 12.68 2.34 -20.51
CA ASP A 109 13.10 1.84 -21.82
C ASP A 109 11.89 1.48 -22.71
N LYS A 110 10.84 0.86 -22.14
CA LYS A 110 9.59 0.57 -22.86
C LYS A 110 8.88 1.85 -23.33
N LEU A 111 8.80 2.86 -22.47
CA LEU A 111 8.18 4.16 -22.78
C LEU A 111 8.95 4.88 -23.90
N LEU A 112 10.28 4.96 -23.78
CA LEU A 112 11.15 5.59 -24.78
C LEU A 112 11.06 4.89 -26.14
N ALA A 113 11.00 3.54 -26.15
CA ALA A 113 10.84 2.76 -27.39
C ALA A 113 9.50 3.01 -28.12
N LYS A 114 8.52 3.60 -27.43
CA LYS A 114 7.22 4.02 -27.98
C LYS A 114 7.13 5.53 -28.22
N GLY A 115 8.26 6.24 -28.15
CA GLY A 115 8.32 7.69 -28.37
C GLY A 115 7.70 8.51 -27.22
N VAL A 116 7.56 7.93 -26.04
CA VAL A 116 7.13 8.64 -24.82
C VAL A 116 8.36 9.12 -24.06
N GLN A 117 8.42 10.42 -23.77
CA GLN A 117 9.50 11.03 -23.00
C GLN A 117 9.40 10.62 -21.53
N VAL A 118 10.56 10.45 -20.87
CA VAL A 118 10.61 10.07 -19.45
C VAL A 118 11.50 11.05 -18.69
N LYS A 119 11.04 11.51 -17.53
CA LYS A 119 11.84 12.28 -16.58
C LYS A 119 11.77 11.65 -15.19
N PHE A 120 12.89 11.68 -14.47
CA PHE A 120 12.99 11.23 -13.09
C PHE A 120 13.48 12.37 -12.20
N ALA A 121 12.79 12.60 -11.09
CA ALA A 121 13.28 13.47 -10.04
C ALA A 121 12.89 12.92 -8.68
N GLU A 122 13.77 13.12 -7.70
CA GLU A 122 13.53 12.70 -6.34
C GLU A 122 12.61 13.68 -5.60
N SER A 123 11.66 13.15 -4.84
CA SER A 123 10.77 13.91 -3.98
C SER A 123 11.47 14.47 -2.77
N ASP A 124 11.28 15.76 -2.53
CA ASP A 124 11.76 16.39 -1.30
C ASP A 124 10.82 16.19 -0.10
N LYS A 125 9.62 15.62 -0.34
CA LYS A 125 8.61 15.23 0.68
C LYS A 125 8.03 13.85 0.35
N PRO A 126 8.79 12.76 0.55
CA PRO A 126 8.32 11.47 0.08
C PRO A 126 7.26 10.85 0.97
N VAL A 127 6.66 9.79 0.41
CA VAL A 127 5.99 8.73 1.15
C VAL A 127 7.07 7.95 1.93
N TYR A 128 6.82 7.66 3.20
CA TYR A 128 7.81 7.04 4.08
C TYR A 128 7.33 5.64 4.42
N GLY A 129 8.13 4.61 4.13
CA GLY A 129 8.00 3.29 4.75
C GLY A 129 9.10 3.19 5.79
N TYR A 130 8.80 3.14 7.09
CA TYR A 130 9.80 2.73 8.07
C TYR A 130 9.46 1.33 8.53
N LEU A 131 10.48 0.48 8.66
CA LEU A 131 10.31 -0.82 9.23
C LEU A 131 10.96 -0.91 10.61
N ASP A 132 10.24 -1.42 11.60
CA ASP A 132 10.81 -1.68 12.92
C ASP A 132 11.93 -2.72 12.76
N ALA A 133 13.11 -2.37 13.26
CA ALA A 133 14.32 -3.17 13.05
C ALA A 133 14.24 -4.58 13.68
N LYS A 134 13.43 -4.74 14.75
CA LYS A 134 13.27 -5.99 15.51
C LYS A 134 12.18 -6.87 14.94
N THR A 135 11.00 -6.31 14.68
CA THR A 135 9.80 -7.04 14.28
C THR A 135 9.64 -7.13 12.76
N GLY A 136 10.29 -6.24 12.01
CA GLY A 136 10.03 -6.04 10.58
C GLY A 136 8.68 -5.38 10.32
N GLY A 137 8.09 -4.86 11.40
CA GLY A 137 6.89 -4.04 11.52
C GLY A 137 6.90 -2.82 10.64
N SER A 138 5.76 -2.18 10.38
CA SER A 138 5.79 -0.73 10.18
C SER A 138 6.27 -0.07 11.48
N ASP A 139 7.13 0.94 11.39
CA ASP A 139 7.54 1.79 12.52
C ASP A 139 6.73 3.10 12.49
N ASP A 140 5.44 2.98 12.82
CA ASP A 140 4.45 4.06 12.84
C ASP A 140 4.94 5.29 13.63
N PRO A 141 5.55 5.14 14.83
CA PRO A 141 6.14 6.27 15.55
C PRO A 141 7.21 7.00 14.75
N GLU A 142 8.16 6.29 14.13
CA GLU A 142 9.23 6.92 13.35
C GLU A 142 8.69 7.62 12.09
N ILE A 143 7.71 7.01 11.41
CA ILE A 143 6.97 7.61 10.28
C ILE A 143 6.37 8.94 10.72
N LEU A 144 5.57 8.91 11.79
CA LEU A 144 4.86 10.08 12.30
C LEU A 144 5.79 11.13 12.86
N LYS A 145 6.89 10.74 13.51
CA LYS A 145 7.95 11.64 13.94
C LYS A 145 8.53 12.40 12.77
N ARG A 146 8.94 11.73 11.69
CA ARG A 146 9.46 12.43 10.49
C ARG A 146 8.44 13.41 9.90
N ILE A 147 7.18 12.98 9.82
CA ILE A 147 6.08 13.83 9.36
C ILE A 147 5.90 15.05 10.26
N ALA A 148 5.96 14.83 11.56
CA ALA A 148 5.82 15.85 12.58
C ALA A 148 6.97 16.85 12.53
N LEU A 149 8.19 16.41 12.20
CA LEU A 149 9.38 17.25 12.08
C LEU A 149 9.47 18.00 10.75
N HIS A 150 8.74 17.57 9.72
CA HIS A 150 8.79 18.17 8.39
C HIS A 150 8.54 19.70 8.31
N PRO A 151 7.66 20.32 9.14
CA PRO A 151 7.54 21.78 9.22
C PRO A 151 8.84 22.50 9.62
N LEU A 152 9.77 21.82 10.32
CA LEU A 152 11.05 22.35 10.76
C LEU A 152 12.18 22.15 9.73
N ARG A 153 11.94 21.45 8.61
CA ARG A 153 13.02 21.01 7.70
C ARG A 153 13.87 22.13 7.08
N ASN A 154 13.37 23.36 7.01
CA ASN A 154 14.17 24.51 6.54
C ASN A 154 15.11 25.04 7.65
N ASP A 155 14.84 24.73 8.91
CA ASP A 155 15.73 25.06 10.04
C ASP A 155 16.98 24.17 10.04
N ASP A 156 16.93 23.00 9.39
CA ASP A 156 18.09 22.12 9.17
C ASP A 156 19.20 22.81 8.37
N GLN A 157 18.83 23.58 7.34
CA GLN A 157 19.77 24.36 6.52
C GLN A 157 20.52 25.44 7.33
N SER A 158 19.96 25.85 8.47
CA SER A 158 20.58 26.81 9.38
C SER A 158 21.45 26.15 10.47
N GLY A 159 21.53 24.81 10.51
CA GLY A 159 22.28 24.06 11.52
C GLY A 159 21.69 24.13 12.94
N LYS A 160 20.52 24.76 13.11
CA LYS A 160 19.89 25.00 14.44
C LYS A 160 19.46 23.71 15.15
N ASN A 161 19.07 22.67 14.40
CA ASN A 161 18.51 21.44 14.94
C ASN A 161 19.24 20.21 14.37
N GLN A 162 20.22 19.67 15.09
CA GLN A 162 21.01 18.53 14.61
C GLN A 162 20.18 17.26 14.36
N PHE A 163 19.09 17.06 15.11
CA PHE A 163 18.21 15.90 14.94
C PHE A 163 17.51 15.87 13.57
N LEU A 164 17.41 16.99 12.85
CA LEU A 164 16.78 17.04 11.53
C LEU A 164 17.62 16.37 10.44
N LYS A 165 18.95 16.33 10.58
CA LYS A 165 19.88 15.73 9.61
C LYS A 165 19.60 14.25 9.35
N LYS A 166 19.08 13.54 10.35
CA LYS A 166 18.65 12.13 10.22
C LYS A 166 17.52 11.98 9.20
N TYR A 167 16.64 12.97 9.09
CA TYR A 167 15.39 12.88 8.35
C TYR A 167 15.41 13.61 7.01
N PHE A 168 16.24 14.63 6.85
CA PHE A 168 16.24 15.48 5.68
C PHE A 168 17.66 15.58 5.12
N SER A 169 17.88 15.01 3.94
CA SER A 169 19.16 15.11 3.24
C SER A 169 19.34 16.49 2.60
N ALA A 170 20.58 16.95 2.50
CA ALA A 170 20.97 18.04 1.61
C ALA A 170 21.25 17.44 0.22
N GLY A 171 20.34 17.67 -0.73
CA GLY A 171 20.55 17.32 -2.13
C GLY A 171 20.16 18.50 -3.01
N ASP A 172 20.71 18.57 -4.22
CA ASP A 172 20.48 19.68 -5.14
C ASP A 172 19.00 19.78 -5.51
N LYS A 173 18.36 20.82 -4.96
CA LYS A 173 16.94 21.12 -5.19
C LYS A 173 16.81 22.02 -6.42
N VAL A 174 16.00 21.58 -7.39
CA VAL A 174 15.56 22.40 -8.51
C VAL A 174 14.17 22.99 -8.25
N LYS A 175 13.89 24.14 -8.87
CA LYS A 175 12.61 24.87 -8.72
C LYS A 175 11.65 24.71 -9.90
N SER A 176 12.03 23.94 -10.93
CA SER A 176 11.22 23.72 -12.14
C SER A 176 11.54 22.36 -12.76
N ALA A 177 10.52 21.73 -13.35
CA ALA A 177 10.63 20.46 -14.07
C ALA A 177 11.47 20.58 -15.36
N GLU A 178 11.68 21.78 -15.88
CA GLU A 178 12.56 22.04 -17.03
C GLU A 178 14.04 21.79 -16.70
N HIS A 179 14.44 22.03 -15.45
CA HIS A 179 15.80 21.78 -14.97
C HIS A 179 16.07 20.30 -14.67
N VAL A 180 15.05 19.44 -14.82
CA VAL A 180 15.16 17.99 -14.75
C VAL A 180 15.37 17.46 -16.17
N GLU A 181 16.46 16.74 -16.34
CA GLU A 181 16.88 16.17 -17.62
C GLU A 181 15.96 15.03 -18.06
N ASN A 182 15.83 14.87 -19.38
CA ASN A 182 15.18 13.70 -19.96
C ASN A 182 16.03 12.46 -19.70
N HIS A 183 15.37 11.37 -19.34
CA HIS A 183 16.00 10.07 -19.25
C HIS A 183 16.36 9.56 -20.65
N THR A 184 17.41 8.76 -20.72
CA THR A 184 17.89 8.12 -21.95
C THR A 184 17.93 6.62 -21.78
N THR A 185 17.86 5.86 -22.87
CA THR A 185 17.90 4.40 -22.84
C THR A 185 19.15 3.89 -22.13
N GLY A 186 18.99 2.99 -21.16
CA GLY A 186 20.08 2.50 -20.31
C GLY A 186 20.59 3.52 -19.27
N GLY A 187 19.88 4.64 -19.09
CA GLY A 187 20.17 5.65 -18.09
C GLY A 187 20.06 5.11 -16.66
N LYS A 188 20.75 5.79 -15.75
CA LYS A 188 20.80 5.46 -14.32
C LYS A 188 19.80 6.30 -13.52
N VAL A 189 19.24 5.72 -12.45
CA VAL A 189 18.22 6.38 -11.59
C VAL A 189 18.73 6.64 -10.17
N GLU A 190 19.99 6.39 -9.88
CA GLU A 190 20.53 6.46 -8.51
C GLU A 190 20.70 7.91 -8.02
N ASN A 191 21.22 8.80 -8.87
CA ASN A 191 21.58 10.19 -8.51
C ASN A 191 20.65 11.20 -9.20
N LEU A 192 19.47 11.41 -8.63
CA LEU A 192 18.44 12.27 -9.22
C LEU A 192 18.41 13.65 -8.57
N LYS A 193 18.16 14.68 -9.39
CA LYS A 193 17.83 16.03 -8.89
C LYS A 193 16.57 15.98 -8.04
N ARG A 194 16.51 16.83 -7.01
CA ARG A 194 15.36 16.88 -6.09
C ARG A 194 14.39 17.98 -6.48
N ILE A 195 13.09 17.70 -6.47
CA ILE A 195 12.05 18.69 -6.73
C ILE A 195 10.88 18.51 -5.77
N SER A 196 10.30 19.62 -5.29
CA SER A 196 9.09 19.54 -4.48
C SER A 196 7.87 19.27 -5.36
N ALA A 197 6.88 18.55 -4.82
CA ALA A 197 5.62 18.34 -5.53
C ALA A 197 4.97 19.67 -5.97
N ASN A 198 5.09 20.72 -5.15
CA ASN A 198 4.58 22.04 -5.50
C ASN A 198 5.30 22.64 -6.71
N ASP A 199 6.63 22.60 -6.75
CA ASP A 199 7.42 23.18 -7.84
C ASP A 199 7.26 22.36 -9.12
N LEU A 200 7.19 21.03 -8.99
CA LEU A 200 6.89 20.11 -10.08
C LEU A 200 5.53 20.43 -10.71
N MET A 201 4.46 20.46 -9.92
CA MET A 201 3.11 20.72 -10.45
C MET A 201 2.94 22.14 -10.97
N LYS A 202 3.59 23.14 -10.36
CA LYS A 202 3.61 24.53 -10.88
C LYS A 202 4.23 24.62 -12.27
N SER A 203 5.22 23.78 -12.59
CA SER A 203 5.85 23.75 -13.91
C SER A 203 4.88 23.35 -15.03
N TYR A 204 3.76 22.72 -14.67
CA TYR A 204 2.72 22.29 -15.62
C TYR A 204 1.36 22.95 -15.35
N ALA A 205 1.32 24.02 -14.56
CA ALA A 205 0.08 24.71 -14.22
C ALA A 205 -0.64 25.20 -15.50
N GLY A 206 -1.96 24.98 -15.57
CA GLY A 206 -2.78 25.34 -16.74
C GLY A 206 -2.73 24.35 -17.91
N ASN A 207 -1.89 23.31 -17.86
CA ASN A 207 -1.87 22.29 -18.90
C ASN A 207 -3.12 21.37 -18.78
N LYS A 208 -3.98 21.39 -19.79
CA LYS A 208 -5.23 20.63 -19.81
C LYS A 208 -5.04 19.12 -19.98
N ASN A 209 -3.87 18.67 -20.45
CA ASN A 209 -3.56 17.25 -20.70
C ASN A 209 -2.75 16.62 -19.57
N LEU A 210 -2.64 17.30 -18.43
CA LEU A 210 -1.95 16.83 -17.24
C LEU A 210 -2.82 15.83 -16.47
N HIS A 211 -2.24 14.65 -16.23
CA HIS A 211 -2.80 13.58 -15.41
C HIS A 211 -1.84 13.29 -14.26
N VAL A 212 -2.39 12.92 -13.11
CA VAL A 212 -1.61 12.64 -11.90
C VAL A 212 -2.05 11.31 -11.32
N LEU A 213 -1.09 10.39 -11.26
CA LEU A 213 -1.23 9.12 -10.58
C LEU A 213 -0.37 9.18 -9.32
N SER A 214 -0.95 8.91 -8.16
CA SER A 214 -0.17 8.65 -6.95
C SER A 214 -0.52 7.28 -6.38
N ASP A 215 0.45 6.68 -5.72
CA ASP A 215 0.23 5.64 -4.73
C ASP A 215 0.67 6.23 -3.40
N MET A 216 -0.32 6.70 -2.64
CA MET A 216 -0.15 7.15 -1.26
C MET A 216 0.77 8.38 -1.13
N ASP A 217 0.80 9.26 -2.14
CA ASP A 217 1.54 10.53 -2.15
C ASP A 217 0.62 11.75 -1.93
N PRO A 218 0.30 12.08 -0.66
CA PRO A 218 -0.59 13.20 -0.36
C PRO A 218 0.04 14.57 -0.68
N ALA A 219 1.36 14.66 -0.88
CA ALA A 219 2.03 15.90 -1.23
C ALA A 219 1.84 16.19 -2.72
N LEU A 220 2.01 15.18 -3.58
CA LEU A 220 1.71 15.25 -5.00
C LEU A 220 0.24 15.57 -5.25
N GLN A 221 -0.68 14.85 -4.58
CA GLN A 221 -2.12 15.12 -4.68
C GLN A 221 -2.50 16.53 -4.19
N LYS A 222 -1.81 17.05 -3.17
CA LYS A 222 -2.01 18.43 -2.73
C LYS A 222 -1.61 19.43 -3.80
N ALA A 223 -0.42 19.24 -4.35
CA ALA A 223 0.17 20.15 -5.31
C ALA A 223 -0.64 20.17 -6.61
N SER A 224 -1.13 19.01 -7.06
CA SER A 224 -1.97 18.88 -8.24
C SER A 224 -3.33 19.56 -8.06
N TYR A 225 -4.00 19.37 -6.91
CA TYR A 225 -5.22 20.11 -6.57
C TYR A 225 -4.98 21.63 -6.59
N ASN A 226 -3.94 22.10 -5.89
CA ASN A 226 -3.65 23.54 -5.77
C ASN A 226 -3.27 24.20 -7.10
N THR A 227 -2.81 23.43 -8.08
CA THR A 227 -2.45 23.93 -9.42
C THR A 227 -3.60 23.83 -10.42
N GLY A 228 -4.78 23.37 -9.98
CA GLY A 228 -6.00 23.35 -10.78
C GLY A 228 -6.18 22.11 -11.64
N VAL A 229 -5.45 21.02 -11.39
CA VAL A 229 -5.67 19.76 -12.12
C VAL A 229 -7.06 19.20 -11.75
N PRO A 230 -7.95 18.96 -12.73
CA PRO A 230 -9.30 18.44 -12.48
C PRO A 230 -9.28 17.14 -11.68
N SER A 231 -10.26 16.94 -10.79
CA SER A 231 -10.40 15.70 -10.02
C SER A 231 -10.45 14.44 -10.89
N SER A 232 -11.05 14.53 -12.07
CA SER A 232 -11.15 13.44 -13.05
C SER A 232 -9.84 13.08 -13.74
N LYS A 233 -8.75 13.80 -13.47
CA LYS A 233 -7.40 13.52 -14.00
C LYS A 233 -6.40 13.24 -12.89
N ARG A 234 -6.89 13.02 -11.67
CA ARG A 234 -6.08 12.75 -10.49
C ARG A 234 -6.60 11.48 -9.84
N VAL A 235 -5.79 10.43 -9.88
CA VAL A 235 -6.09 9.17 -9.19
C VAL A 235 -5.07 8.95 -8.11
N ASP A 236 -5.56 8.63 -6.93
CA ASP A 236 -4.77 8.11 -5.83
C ASP A 236 -5.11 6.63 -5.64
N GLN A 237 -4.12 5.77 -5.83
CA GLN A 237 -4.22 4.35 -5.54
C GLN A 237 -4.09 4.20 -4.02
N GLN A 238 -5.15 3.70 -3.40
CA GLN A 238 -5.23 3.58 -1.94
C GLN A 238 -5.40 2.11 -1.55
N ASN A 239 -4.59 1.68 -0.58
CA ASN A 239 -4.70 0.34 0.01
C ASN A 239 -5.13 0.46 1.48
N HIS A 240 -6.38 0.88 1.69
CA HIS A 240 -6.97 0.96 3.03
C HIS A 240 -7.92 -0.20 3.31
N ALA A 241 -7.64 -1.39 2.74
CA ALA A 241 -8.59 -2.48 2.52
C ALA A 241 -9.58 -2.75 3.66
N ILE A 242 -9.16 -2.53 4.92
CA ILE A 242 -9.96 -2.75 6.14
C ILE A 242 -9.94 -1.54 7.11
N LEU A 243 -9.20 -0.46 6.82
CA LEU A 243 -9.07 0.70 7.71
C LEU A 243 -10.27 1.63 7.72
N LEU A 244 -10.90 1.78 6.56
CA LEU A 244 -12.16 2.47 6.45
C LEU A 244 -13.23 1.39 6.34
N ASP A 245 -14.05 1.23 7.37
CA ASP A 245 -15.24 0.39 7.25
C ASP A 245 -16.40 1.30 6.82
N PRO A 246 -16.97 1.12 5.61
CA PRO A 246 -18.09 1.94 5.12
C PRO A 246 -19.28 2.01 6.07
N THR A 247 -19.42 1.01 6.94
CA THR A 247 -20.51 0.85 7.88
C THR A 247 -20.16 1.31 9.30
N ASN A 248 -18.88 1.55 9.60
CA ASN A 248 -18.42 1.90 10.93
C ASN A 248 -18.51 3.41 11.20
N LYS A 249 -19.41 3.78 12.12
CA LYS A 249 -19.56 5.17 12.59
C LYS A 249 -18.33 5.69 13.34
N ASN A 250 -17.41 4.81 13.74
CA ASN A 250 -16.22 5.14 14.50
C ASN A 250 -14.99 5.46 13.64
N ASN A 251 -15.11 5.52 12.30
CA ASN A 251 -14.01 5.94 11.43
C ASN A 251 -13.44 7.33 11.79
N ASN A 252 -14.22 8.15 12.51
CA ASN A 252 -13.83 9.48 12.98
C ASN A 252 -13.44 9.53 14.47
N GLN A 253 -13.16 8.42 15.15
CA GLN A 253 -12.73 8.46 16.56
C GLN A 253 -11.29 8.94 16.69
N LEU A 254 -11.03 10.07 17.36
CA LEU A 254 -9.70 10.71 17.47
C LEU A 254 -8.56 9.76 17.90
N SER A 255 -8.84 8.87 18.84
CA SER A 255 -7.90 7.86 19.35
C SER A 255 -7.55 6.79 18.32
N LYS A 256 -8.39 6.59 17.30
CA LYS A 256 -8.15 5.72 16.15
C LYS A 256 -7.68 6.52 14.93
N SER A 257 -8.07 7.79 14.80
CA SER A 257 -7.90 8.64 13.62
C SER A 257 -6.49 9.15 13.31
N VAL A 258 -5.45 8.66 14.00
CA VAL A 258 -4.06 8.88 13.59
C VAL A 258 -3.83 8.39 12.14
N LEU A 259 -4.73 7.50 11.68
CA LEU A 259 -5.06 7.00 10.34
C LEU A 259 -5.00 7.94 9.12
N ALA A 260 -5.14 9.27 9.25
CA ALA A 260 -5.63 10.07 8.13
C ALA A 260 -4.56 10.67 7.20
N LYS A 261 -3.30 10.20 7.16
CA LYS A 261 -2.29 10.90 6.32
C LYS A 261 -2.43 10.64 4.83
N VAL A 262 -3.19 9.62 4.46
CA VAL A 262 -3.15 9.00 3.14
C VAL A 262 -4.51 8.98 2.50
N LEU A 263 -5.20 10.09 2.67
CA LEU A 263 -6.47 10.31 2.04
C LEU A 263 -6.19 11.42 1.05
N ASP A 264 -6.41 11.19 -0.25
CA ASP A 264 -6.29 12.26 -1.24
C ASP A 264 -7.08 13.46 -0.74
N ALA A 265 -8.30 13.18 -0.25
CA ALA A 265 -9.25 14.04 0.48
C ALA A 265 -9.42 15.48 -0.04
N ARG A 266 -8.92 15.72 -1.25
CA ARG A 266 -8.97 16.98 -2.02
C ARG A 266 -9.70 16.74 -3.32
N GLY A 267 -10.57 15.73 -3.33
CA GLY A 267 -11.54 15.46 -4.35
C GLY A 267 -11.03 14.73 -5.58
N GLY A 268 -9.76 14.32 -5.62
CA GLY A 268 -9.24 13.37 -6.61
C GLY A 268 -9.94 12.01 -6.51
N GLN A 269 -9.92 11.26 -7.60
CA GLN A 269 -10.50 9.93 -7.67
C GLN A 269 -9.67 8.93 -6.88
N ILE A 270 -10.34 7.92 -6.33
CA ILE A 270 -9.70 6.86 -5.53
C ILE A 270 -9.85 5.55 -6.29
N SER A 271 -8.75 4.82 -6.41
CA SER A 271 -8.78 3.41 -6.81
C SER A 271 -8.47 2.56 -5.58
N HIS A 272 -9.50 2.07 -4.91
CA HIS A 272 -9.35 1.33 -3.65
C HIS A 272 -9.03 -0.15 -3.90
N ILE A 273 -8.07 -0.68 -3.15
CA ILE A 273 -7.71 -2.10 -3.17
C ILE A 273 -8.43 -2.84 -2.02
N ALA A 274 -9.61 -3.40 -2.28
CA ALA A 274 -10.30 -4.25 -1.30
C ALA A 274 -9.51 -5.54 -1.02
N LEU A 275 -9.64 -6.15 0.16
CA LEU A 275 -8.90 -7.37 0.48
C LEU A 275 -9.39 -8.53 -0.40
N GLY A 276 -8.62 -8.89 -1.43
CA GLY A 276 -8.94 -9.96 -2.39
C GLY A 276 -10.14 -9.65 -3.30
N GLY A 277 -10.44 -8.38 -3.54
CA GLY A 277 -11.60 -7.96 -4.35
C GLY A 277 -11.39 -8.02 -5.87
N LYS A 278 -10.14 -7.98 -6.35
CA LYS A 278 -9.78 -8.08 -7.76
C LYS A 278 -8.47 -8.84 -7.99
N ASN A 279 -8.27 -9.24 -9.24
CA ASN A 279 -7.07 -9.93 -9.68
C ASN A 279 -5.81 -9.05 -9.55
N THR A 280 -4.80 -9.56 -8.86
CA THR A 280 -3.43 -9.00 -8.79
C THR A 280 -2.39 -9.96 -9.40
N LEU A 281 -2.83 -11.11 -9.90
CA LEU A 281 -2.02 -12.29 -10.18
C LEU A 281 -1.75 -12.50 -11.67
N ARG A 282 -1.81 -11.45 -12.50
CA ARG A 282 -1.56 -11.55 -13.96
C ARG A 282 -0.17 -12.12 -14.28
N GLU A 283 0.83 -11.83 -13.46
CA GLU A 283 2.18 -12.40 -13.62
C GLU A 283 2.27 -13.88 -13.22
N VAL A 284 1.30 -14.40 -12.46
CA VAL A 284 1.17 -15.83 -12.17
C VAL A 284 0.76 -16.60 -13.43
N LEU A 285 -0.07 -16.00 -14.29
CA LEU A 285 -0.43 -16.60 -15.59
C LEU A 285 0.81 -16.79 -16.48
N ARG A 286 1.72 -15.82 -16.49
CA ARG A 286 3.01 -15.96 -17.21
C ARG A 286 3.85 -17.10 -16.65
N ALA A 287 3.87 -17.28 -15.32
CA ALA A 287 4.56 -18.39 -14.68
C ALA A 287 3.91 -19.75 -15.03
N ALA A 288 2.58 -19.83 -15.07
CA ALA A 288 1.84 -21.02 -15.48
C ALA A 288 2.19 -21.41 -16.92
N ASN A 289 2.11 -20.44 -17.85
CA ASN A 289 2.45 -20.64 -19.26
C ASN A 289 3.90 -21.13 -19.45
N LYS A 290 4.85 -20.57 -18.67
CA LYS A 290 6.26 -20.99 -18.71
C LYS A 290 6.46 -22.44 -18.27
N LEU A 291 5.61 -22.94 -17.37
CA LEU A 291 5.61 -24.34 -16.92
C LEU A 291 4.75 -25.26 -17.78
N GLY A 292 4.11 -24.73 -18.84
CA GLY A 292 3.16 -25.49 -19.64
C GLY A 292 1.89 -25.88 -18.90
N ILE A 293 1.49 -25.10 -17.88
CA ILE A 293 0.25 -25.30 -17.13
C ILE A 293 -0.84 -24.43 -17.78
N ASP A 294 -1.88 -25.09 -18.28
CA ASP A 294 -3.07 -24.48 -18.89
C ASP A 294 -4.36 -24.89 -18.15
N ASP A 295 -5.52 -24.48 -18.65
CA ASP A 295 -6.83 -24.74 -18.05
C ASP A 295 -7.23 -26.23 -18.05
N LYS A 296 -6.62 -27.03 -18.93
CA LYS A 296 -6.85 -28.48 -19.08
C LYS A 296 -5.86 -29.31 -18.27
N THR A 297 -4.75 -28.72 -17.85
CA THR A 297 -3.73 -29.38 -17.03
C THR A 297 -4.36 -29.85 -15.72
N SER A 298 -4.19 -31.12 -15.36
CA SER A 298 -4.68 -31.65 -14.08
C SER A 298 -3.93 -30.99 -12.91
N LEU A 299 -4.59 -30.82 -11.76
CA LEU A 299 -3.94 -30.25 -10.57
C LEU A 299 -2.69 -31.07 -10.20
N LYS A 300 -2.78 -32.40 -10.26
CA LYS A 300 -1.64 -33.29 -10.05
C LYS A 300 -0.50 -33.03 -11.05
N GLY A 301 -0.81 -32.85 -12.33
CA GLY A 301 0.18 -32.60 -13.38
C GLY A 301 0.93 -31.28 -13.17
N GLY A 302 0.18 -30.20 -12.90
CA GLY A 302 0.80 -28.89 -12.63
C GLY A 302 1.60 -28.86 -11.33
N LYS A 303 1.10 -29.47 -10.24
CA LYS A 303 1.85 -29.63 -8.99
C LYS A 303 3.14 -30.42 -9.19
N ALA A 304 3.13 -31.49 -10.00
CA ALA A 304 4.34 -32.24 -10.33
C ALA A 304 5.37 -31.39 -11.11
N ALA A 305 4.92 -30.53 -12.02
CA ALA A 305 5.80 -29.59 -12.74
C ALA A 305 6.45 -28.58 -11.77
N ILE A 306 5.67 -28.04 -10.83
CA ILE A 306 6.15 -27.10 -9.81
C ILE A 306 7.13 -27.80 -8.85
N ASN A 307 6.79 -28.99 -8.36
CA ASN A 307 7.63 -29.77 -7.45
C ASN A 307 9.00 -30.07 -8.05
N LYS A 308 9.09 -30.31 -9.38
CA LYS A 308 10.39 -30.46 -10.07
C LYS A 308 11.25 -29.21 -9.95
N VAL A 309 10.67 -28.03 -10.11
CA VAL A 309 11.40 -26.76 -9.96
C VAL A 309 11.85 -26.57 -8.51
N LEU A 310 10.95 -26.80 -7.54
CA LEU A 310 11.25 -26.65 -6.12
C LEU A 310 12.35 -27.62 -5.65
N PHE A 311 12.23 -28.90 -6.01
CA PHE A 311 13.23 -29.92 -5.69
C PHE A 311 14.60 -29.58 -6.28
N SER A 312 14.64 -29.10 -7.53
CA SER A 312 15.89 -28.70 -8.18
C SER A 312 16.56 -27.47 -7.54
N ALA A 313 15.76 -26.60 -6.90
CA ALA A 313 16.23 -25.42 -6.19
C ALA A 313 16.52 -25.67 -4.70
N ALA A 314 16.22 -26.87 -4.20
CA ALA A 314 16.29 -27.19 -2.78
C ALA A 314 17.73 -27.15 -2.27
N LYS A 315 17.91 -26.54 -1.10
CA LYS A 315 19.18 -26.53 -0.36
C LYS A 315 19.18 -27.60 0.71
N HIS A 316 20.38 -28.00 1.14
CA HIS A 316 20.55 -28.97 2.22
C HIS A 316 19.97 -28.43 3.54
N PRO A 317 19.36 -29.27 4.40
CA PRO A 317 18.87 -28.86 5.71
C PRO A 317 19.90 -28.16 6.60
N ASP A 318 21.20 -28.46 6.42
CA ASP A 318 22.30 -27.83 7.17
C ASP A 318 22.58 -26.36 6.79
N THR A 319 21.90 -25.84 5.76
CA THR A 319 22.03 -24.44 5.34
C THR A 319 21.86 -23.50 6.54
N LYS A 320 22.70 -22.47 6.62
CA LYS A 320 22.63 -21.47 7.68
C LYS A 320 21.32 -20.69 7.55
N VAL A 321 20.69 -20.37 8.68
CA VAL A 321 19.44 -19.60 8.72
C VAL A 321 19.57 -18.28 7.95
N GLN A 322 20.71 -17.59 8.05
CA GLN A 322 20.91 -16.31 7.35
C GLN A 322 20.86 -16.45 5.82
N ASP A 323 21.16 -17.62 5.27
CA ASP A 323 21.10 -17.87 3.82
C ASP A 323 19.74 -18.42 3.39
N ILE A 324 19.03 -19.09 4.30
CA ILE A 324 17.63 -19.51 4.10
C ILE A 324 16.75 -18.27 3.92
N VAL A 325 16.85 -17.31 4.86
CA VAL A 325 15.98 -16.13 4.89
C VAL A 325 16.23 -15.11 3.77
N LYS A 326 17.32 -15.25 3.00
CA LYS A 326 17.58 -14.46 1.78
C LYS A 326 16.82 -14.97 0.55
N GLY A 327 16.14 -16.11 0.66
CA GLY A 327 15.46 -16.78 -0.44
C GLY A 327 16.04 -18.17 -0.67
N SER A 328 15.30 -19.20 -0.31
CA SER A 328 15.72 -20.60 -0.44
C SER A 328 14.52 -21.54 -0.45
N VAL A 329 14.70 -22.73 -1.02
CA VAL A 329 13.80 -23.87 -0.80
C VAL A 329 14.49 -24.85 0.14
N LEU A 330 13.81 -25.28 1.20
CA LEU A 330 14.22 -26.41 2.04
C LEU A 330 13.26 -27.57 1.80
N ILE A 331 13.78 -28.79 1.77
CA ILE A 331 12.97 -30.00 1.68
C ILE A 331 13.22 -30.89 2.90
N GLY A 332 12.18 -31.57 3.36
CA GLY A 332 12.28 -32.56 4.42
C GLY A 332 13.18 -33.74 4.02
N GLN A 333 13.76 -34.42 5.01
CA GLN A 333 14.71 -35.52 4.75
C GLN A 333 14.08 -36.71 4.01
N GLY A 334 12.75 -36.86 4.09
CA GLY A 334 11.99 -37.90 3.39
C GLY A 334 11.79 -37.64 1.90
N VAL A 335 12.02 -36.42 1.43
CA VAL A 335 11.87 -36.05 0.02
C VAL A 335 13.14 -36.46 -0.76
N LYS A 336 13.06 -37.52 -1.57
CA LYS A 336 14.16 -38.03 -2.41
C LYS A 336 13.96 -37.77 -3.90
N ALA A 337 12.73 -37.51 -4.30
CA ALA A 337 12.32 -37.13 -5.64
C ALA A 337 11.24 -36.02 -5.59
N PRO A 338 11.00 -35.29 -6.70
CA PRO A 338 9.95 -34.28 -6.76
C PRO A 338 8.56 -34.77 -6.35
N ASP A 339 8.22 -36.03 -6.66
CA ASP A 339 6.91 -36.61 -6.35
C ASP A 339 6.73 -36.95 -4.87
N ASP A 340 7.81 -36.93 -4.08
CA ASP A 340 7.76 -37.13 -2.62
C ASP A 340 7.31 -35.87 -1.87
N ILE A 341 7.26 -34.71 -2.56
CA ILE A 341 6.76 -33.46 -1.98
C ILE A 341 5.24 -33.54 -1.91
N ASN A 342 4.73 -33.85 -0.73
CA ASN A 342 3.31 -33.98 -0.44
C ASN A 342 2.64 -32.62 -0.16
N LYS A 343 3.41 -31.66 0.35
CA LYS A 343 2.91 -30.31 0.64
C LYS A 343 3.98 -29.25 0.42
N VAL A 344 3.58 -28.11 -0.14
CA VAL A 344 4.41 -26.91 -0.25
C VAL A 344 3.93 -25.89 0.79
N VAL A 345 4.88 -25.28 1.49
CA VAL A 345 4.63 -24.21 2.48
C VAL A 345 5.46 -22.99 2.09
N TYR A 346 4.81 -21.88 1.76
CA TYR A 346 5.46 -20.61 1.43
C TYR A 346 5.62 -19.73 2.66
N VAL A 347 6.80 -19.14 2.84
CA VAL A 347 7.12 -18.33 4.01
C VAL A 347 7.52 -16.92 3.57
N TYR A 348 6.73 -15.92 3.98
CA TYR A 348 7.01 -14.50 3.81
C TYR A 348 6.60 -13.71 5.06
N ALA A 349 7.52 -13.61 6.03
CA ALA A 349 7.23 -13.09 7.36
C ALA A 349 8.26 -12.06 7.88
N HIS A 350 8.86 -11.24 7.00
CA HIS A 350 9.83 -10.19 7.34
C HIS A 350 10.89 -10.63 8.38
N LYS A 351 11.01 -9.94 9.54
CA LYS A 351 12.02 -10.28 10.57
C LYS A 351 11.65 -11.52 11.40
N LYS A 352 10.46 -12.10 11.22
CA LYS A 352 10.07 -13.39 11.82
C LYS A 352 10.60 -14.58 11.01
N MET A 353 11.10 -14.36 9.78
CA MET A 353 11.68 -15.41 8.93
C MET A 353 12.78 -16.25 9.61
N PRO A 354 13.73 -15.68 10.38
CA PRO A 354 14.76 -16.48 11.05
C PRO A 354 14.19 -17.42 12.11
N ILE A 355 13.20 -16.99 12.89
CA ILE A 355 12.54 -17.82 13.92
C ILE A 355 11.85 -19.00 13.25
N ILE A 356 11.09 -18.73 12.19
CA ILE A 356 10.38 -19.76 11.42
C ILE A 356 11.37 -20.73 10.75
N ALA A 357 12.46 -20.22 10.17
CA ALA A 357 13.49 -21.02 9.52
C ALA A 357 14.21 -21.94 10.51
N GLU A 358 14.55 -21.45 11.70
CA GLU A 358 15.17 -22.24 12.75
C GLU A 358 14.23 -23.37 13.22
N HIS A 359 12.95 -23.06 13.47
CA HIS A 359 11.97 -24.07 13.88
C HIS A 359 11.77 -25.16 12.82
N ILE A 360 11.56 -24.78 11.56
CA ILE A 360 11.41 -25.73 10.45
C ILE A 360 12.67 -26.60 10.30
N LYS A 361 13.87 -25.99 10.39
CA LYS A 361 15.13 -26.72 10.28
C LYS A 361 15.29 -27.74 11.41
N GLN A 362 14.90 -27.37 12.64
CA GLN A 362 14.93 -28.28 13.79
C GLN A 362 13.98 -29.47 13.57
N GLY A 363 12.75 -29.22 13.13
CA GLY A 363 11.78 -30.29 12.81
C GLY A 363 12.28 -31.25 11.72
N ILE A 364 12.87 -30.70 10.65
CA ILE A 364 13.49 -31.51 9.57
C ILE A 364 14.66 -32.35 10.10
N ASN A 365 15.54 -31.75 10.91
CA ASN A 365 16.74 -32.42 11.42
C ASN A 365 16.43 -33.47 12.50
N ALA A 366 15.39 -33.25 13.29
CA ALA A 366 14.86 -34.21 14.24
C ALA A 366 14.11 -35.37 13.56
N GLY A 367 13.89 -35.28 12.25
CA GLY A 367 13.15 -36.28 11.50
C GLY A 367 11.68 -36.32 11.88
N GLU A 368 11.10 -35.18 12.27
CA GLU A 368 9.69 -35.10 12.63
C GLU A 368 8.80 -35.43 11.43
N LYS A 369 7.83 -36.32 11.66
CA LYS A 369 6.96 -36.86 10.61
C LYS A 369 6.28 -35.76 9.80
N ASP A 370 5.81 -34.72 10.46
CA ASP A 370 5.08 -33.64 9.82
C ASP A 370 5.98 -32.68 9.04
N TYR A 371 7.31 -32.77 9.13
CA TYR A 371 8.22 -31.93 8.36
C TYR A 371 8.87 -32.66 7.17
N ASN A 372 8.94 -33.99 7.23
CA ASN A 372 9.81 -34.78 6.37
C ASN A 372 9.38 -34.94 4.90
N ASP A 373 8.11 -34.76 4.57
CA ASP A 373 7.53 -34.95 3.23
C ASP A 373 7.13 -33.62 2.55
N LYS A 374 7.76 -32.51 2.95
CA LYS A 374 7.35 -31.15 2.58
C LYS A 374 8.46 -30.33 1.95
N ALA A 375 8.05 -29.34 1.17
CA ALA A 375 8.93 -28.28 0.69
C ALA A 375 8.55 -26.95 1.35
N PHE A 376 9.54 -26.27 1.93
CA PHE A 376 9.41 -24.96 2.56
C PHE A 376 10.10 -23.90 1.69
N VAL A 377 9.33 -22.98 1.15
CA VAL A 377 9.78 -21.97 0.18
C VAL A 377 9.87 -20.62 0.88
N PHE A 378 11.08 -20.23 1.26
CA PHE A 378 11.35 -18.93 1.88
C PHE A 378 11.47 -17.87 0.80
N CYS A 379 10.67 -16.82 0.92
CA CYS A 379 10.65 -15.70 -0.03
C CYS A 379 12.05 -15.06 -0.18
N GLY A 380 12.44 -14.83 -1.44
CA GLY A 380 13.62 -14.06 -1.81
C GLY A 380 13.93 -14.22 -3.31
N LYS A 381 14.68 -13.26 -3.87
CA LYS A 381 14.96 -13.17 -5.31
C LYS A 381 15.51 -14.46 -5.91
N ASP A 382 16.30 -15.18 -5.12
CA ASP A 382 17.05 -16.36 -5.58
C ASP A 382 16.49 -17.68 -5.03
N ALA A 383 15.28 -17.68 -4.44
CA ALA A 383 14.68 -18.88 -3.88
C ALA A 383 14.47 -19.98 -4.94
N THR A 384 14.06 -19.60 -6.14
CA THR A 384 13.86 -20.50 -7.29
C THR A 384 14.47 -19.88 -8.54
N PRO A 385 15.70 -20.24 -8.94
CA PRO A 385 16.35 -19.65 -10.11
C PRO A 385 15.48 -19.68 -11.37
N GLY A 386 15.35 -18.53 -12.03
CA GLY A 386 14.57 -18.36 -13.25
C GLY A 386 13.04 -18.37 -13.07
N HIS A 387 12.53 -18.46 -11.84
CA HIS A 387 11.09 -18.47 -11.54
C HIS A 387 10.78 -17.56 -10.35
N ASN A 388 9.55 -17.06 -10.27
CA ASN A 388 9.08 -16.35 -9.08
C ASN A 388 8.49 -17.36 -8.10
N ALA A 389 9.18 -17.58 -6.98
CA ALA A 389 8.80 -18.56 -5.95
C ALA A 389 7.38 -18.34 -5.38
N MET A 390 6.95 -17.08 -5.27
CA MET A 390 5.60 -16.73 -4.80
C MET A 390 4.54 -17.16 -5.81
N HIS A 391 4.79 -16.94 -7.11
CA HIS A 391 3.87 -17.37 -8.17
C HIS A 391 3.78 -18.90 -8.23
N LEU A 392 4.90 -19.61 -8.04
CA LEU A 392 4.91 -21.07 -7.93
C LEU A 392 4.09 -21.55 -6.73
N ALA A 393 4.18 -20.87 -5.59
CA ALA A 393 3.40 -21.19 -4.40
C ALA A 393 1.89 -21.02 -4.63
N TYR A 394 1.47 -19.95 -5.31
CA TYR A 394 0.05 -19.77 -5.67
C TYR A 394 -0.45 -20.87 -6.60
N LEU A 395 0.33 -21.23 -7.63
CA LEU A 395 -0.04 -22.32 -8.53
C LEU A 395 -0.04 -23.69 -7.83
N ALA A 396 0.77 -23.88 -6.79
CA ALA A 396 0.80 -25.11 -6.00
C ALA A 396 -0.36 -25.21 -4.98
N ASP A 397 -1.17 -24.17 -4.82
CA ASP A 397 -2.11 -24.00 -3.70
C ASP A 397 -1.40 -24.27 -2.36
N ALA A 398 -0.21 -23.66 -2.21
CA ALA A 398 0.65 -23.86 -1.05
C ALA A 398 0.05 -23.28 0.22
N ASP A 399 0.26 -23.95 1.35
CA ASP A 399 0.02 -23.33 2.66
C ASP A 399 0.99 -22.15 2.84
N GLY A 400 0.59 -21.13 3.59
CA GLY A 400 1.36 -19.91 3.78
C GLY A 400 1.65 -19.59 5.24
N MET A 401 2.82 -19.01 5.51
CA MET A 401 3.11 -18.27 6.73
C MET A 401 3.44 -16.84 6.32
N THR A 402 2.59 -15.88 6.68
CA THR A 402 2.76 -14.51 6.22
C THR A 402 2.45 -13.44 7.24
N THR A 403 3.17 -12.34 7.17
CA THR A 403 2.84 -11.13 7.90
C THR A 403 1.55 -10.53 7.33
N SER A 404 0.59 -10.21 8.20
CA SER A 404 -0.66 -9.55 7.78
C SER A 404 -0.32 -8.19 7.17
N GLY A 405 -0.87 -7.81 6.01
CA GLY A 405 -0.48 -6.58 5.28
C GLY A 405 0.58 -6.79 4.19
N ALA A 406 1.21 -7.96 4.12
CA ALA A 406 1.87 -8.39 2.90
C ALA A 406 0.84 -8.55 1.76
N GLY A 407 1.23 -8.27 0.51
CA GLY A 407 0.36 -8.47 -0.67
C GLY A 407 -0.23 -9.88 -0.78
N THR A 408 0.40 -10.85 -0.11
CA THR A 408 0.00 -12.25 0.03
C THR A 408 -1.39 -12.44 0.65
N CYS A 409 -1.83 -11.61 1.60
CA CYS A 409 -3.14 -11.75 2.25
C CYS A 409 -4.30 -11.50 1.29
N GLY A 410 -4.20 -10.45 0.46
CA GLY A 410 -5.21 -10.16 -0.56
C GLY A 410 -5.22 -11.21 -1.67
N GLU A 411 -4.04 -11.69 -2.06
CA GLU A 411 -3.87 -12.74 -3.07
C GLU A 411 -4.45 -14.08 -2.60
N PHE A 412 -4.24 -14.43 -1.32
CA PHE A 412 -4.89 -15.58 -0.67
C PHE A 412 -6.42 -15.46 -0.68
N ALA A 413 -6.97 -14.35 -0.19
CA ALA A 413 -8.42 -14.14 -0.14
C ALA A 413 -9.04 -14.18 -1.55
N TYR A 414 -8.37 -13.59 -2.54
CA TYR A 414 -8.81 -13.63 -3.94
C TYR A 414 -8.86 -15.06 -4.47
N LEU A 415 -7.79 -15.84 -4.31
CA LEU A 415 -7.73 -17.21 -4.81
C LEU A 415 -8.72 -18.14 -4.10
N HIS A 416 -9.02 -17.93 -2.82
CA HIS A 416 -10.06 -18.68 -2.11
C HIS A 416 -11.45 -18.42 -2.69
N ARG A 417 -11.78 -17.16 -2.98
CA ARG A 417 -13.08 -16.76 -3.55
C ARG A 417 -13.23 -17.16 -5.01
N GLU A 418 -12.22 -16.87 -5.82
CA GLU A 418 -12.33 -16.92 -7.28
C GLU A 418 -11.77 -18.21 -7.90
N ALA A 419 -10.79 -18.85 -7.25
CA ALA A 419 -10.14 -20.07 -7.74
C ALA A 419 -10.46 -21.33 -6.91
N GLY A 420 -11.20 -21.19 -5.80
CA GLY A 420 -11.53 -22.29 -4.89
C GLY A 420 -10.31 -22.90 -4.20
N ALA A 421 -9.25 -22.10 -3.99
CA ALA A 421 -8.03 -22.51 -3.29
C ALA A 421 -8.34 -23.11 -1.91
N GLN A 422 -7.56 -24.10 -1.48
CA GLN A 422 -7.77 -24.84 -0.21
C GLN A 422 -6.60 -24.67 0.76
N SER A 423 -5.58 -23.90 0.37
CA SER A 423 -4.44 -23.52 1.20
C SER A 423 -4.85 -22.97 2.57
N ASN A 424 -3.98 -23.20 3.55
CA ASN A 424 -4.10 -22.64 4.89
C ASN A 424 -3.10 -21.50 5.06
N LEU A 425 -3.44 -20.50 5.87
CA LEU A 425 -2.59 -19.35 6.14
C LEU A 425 -2.38 -19.15 7.64
N LEU A 426 -1.12 -19.27 8.09
CA LEU A 426 -0.69 -18.72 9.37
C LEU A 426 -0.42 -17.23 9.19
N ILE A 427 -1.34 -16.41 9.70
CA ILE A 427 -1.23 -14.97 9.67
C ILE A 427 -0.53 -14.45 10.91
N LEU A 428 0.51 -13.66 10.70
CA LEU A 428 1.41 -13.14 11.72
C LEU A 428 1.35 -11.61 11.73
N PRO A 429 0.24 -11.00 12.20
CA PRO A 429 0.17 -9.55 12.30
C PRO A 429 1.36 -9.01 13.11
N ILE A 430 1.82 -7.83 12.73
CA ILE A 430 2.77 -7.08 13.54
C ILE A 430 2.01 -6.54 14.75
N GLU A 431 2.48 -6.88 15.94
CA GLU A 431 1.83 -6.46 17.19
C GLU A 431 1.77 -4.94 17.28
N GLY A 432 0.58 -4.41 17.59
CA GLY A 432 0.35 -2.97 17.67
C GLY A 432 0.07 -2.31 16.32
N HIS A 433 0.12 -3.05 15.21
CA HIS A 433 -0.26 -2.54 13.90
C HIS A 433 -1.73 -2.83 13.62
N ASN A 434 -2.60 -1.90 13.99
CA ASN A 434 -4.05 -2.09 13.94
C ASN A 434 -4.59 -2.49 12.55
N GLU A 435 -4.05 -1.94 11.45
CA GLU A 435 -4.44 -2.38 10.08
C GLU A 435 -4.24 -3.87 9.89
N GLN A 436 -3.05 -4.36 10.25
CA GLN A 436 -2.65 -5.73 10.07
C GLN A 436 -3.42 -6.65 11.02
N GLU A 437 -3.68 -6.20 12.24
CA GLU A 437 -4.54 -6.92 13.17
C GLU A 437 -5.98 -7.01 12.64
N ALA A 438 -6.52 -5.93 12.08
CA ALA A 438 -7.86 -5.91 11.49
C ALA A 438 -7.95 -6.76 10.21
N ILE A 439 -6.91 -6.75 9.36
CA ILE A 439 -6.79 -7.68 8.22
C ILE A 439 -6.81 -9.13 8.71
N ALA A 440 -6.05 -9.43 9.77
CA ALA A 440 -6.02 -10.77 10.34
C ALA A 440 -7.38 -11.17 10.93
N ASP A 441 -8.07 -10.25 11.62
CA ASP A 441 -9.40 -10.49 12.17
C ASP A 441 -10.44 -10.76 11.08
N SER A 442 -10.47 -9.92 10.03
CA SER A 442 -11.39 -10.08 8.90
C SER A 442 -11.17 -11.41 8.18
N LEU A 443 -9.92 -11.79 7.93
CA LEU A 443 -9.62 -13.09 7.31
C LEU A 443 -10.03 -14.27 8.21
N CYS A 444 -9.78 -14.17 9.52
CA CYS A 444 -10.20 -15.21 10.47
C CYS A 444 -11.72 -15.37 10.52
N GLN A 445 -12.48 -14.29 10.35
CA GLN A 445 -13.94 -14.33 10.29
C GLN A 445 -14.45 -14.92 8.97
N GLU A 446 -13.83 -14.55 7.86
CA GLU A 446 -14.27 -14.98 6.53
C GLU A 446 -13.86 -16.42 6.19
N PHE A 447 -12.65 -16.83 6.60
CA PHE A 447 -12.06 -18.14 6.28
C PHE A 447 -11.65 -18.91 7.55
N PRO A 448 -12.56 -19.16 8.52
CA PRO A 448 -12.22 -19.69 9.85
C PRO A 448 -11.54 -21.07 9.82
N ASN A 449 -11.80 -21.87 8.78
CA ASN A 449 -11.21 -23.20 8.65
C ASN A 449 -9.80 -23.17 8.04
N ASN A 450 -9.45 -22.13 7.30
CA ASN A 450 -8.18 -22.02 6.57
C ASN A 450 -7.18 -21.08 7.24
N MET A 451 -7.63 -20.28 8.20
CA MET A 451 -6.79 -19.32 8.92
C MET A 451 -6.25 -19.89 10.23
N LEU A 452 -4.99 -19.56 10.53
CA LEU A 452 -4.33 -19.77 11.81
C LEU A 452 -3.72 -18.45 12.29
N ARG A 453 -3.81 -18.18 13.59
CA ARG A 453 -3.18 -17.05 14.26
C ARG A 453 -2.59 -17.51 15.59
N LEU A 454 -1.56 -16.80 16.06
CA LEU A 454 -1.07 -16.94 17.43
C LEU A 454 -2.20 -16.63 18.42
N SER A 455 -2.33 -17.46 19.43
CA SER A 455 -3.28 -17.25 20.52
C SER A 455 -2.81 -16.08 21.39
N PRO A 456 -3.70 -15.37 22.11
CA PRO A 456 -3.28 -14.32 23.03
C PRO A 456 -2.21 -14.81 24.03
N GLY A 457 -1.05 -14.16 24.05
CA GLY A 457 0.09 -14.51 24.91
C GLY A 457 1.00 -15.64 24.37
N GLU A 458 0.65 -16.27 23.24
CA GLU A 458 1.49 -17.26 22.57
C GLU A 458 2.64 -16.56 21.81
N LYS A 459 3.86 -17.07 21.97
CA LYS A 459 5.06 -16.54 21.29
C LYS A 459 5.38 -17.39 20.08
N LEU A 460 5.77 -16.76 18.96
CA LEU A 460 6.11 -17.49 17.73
C LEU A 460 7.27 -18.48 17.94
N GLU A 461 8.22 -18.15 18.81
CA GLU A 461 9.37 -18.98 19.19
C GLU A 461 8.96 -20.32 19.83
N GLN A 462 7.73 -20.44 20.34
CA GLN A 462 7.21 -21.71 20.87
C GLN A 462 6.85 -22.69 19.76
N GLY A 463 6.75 -22.24 18.51
CA GLY A 463 6.56 -23.12 17.35
C GLY A 463 5.17 -23.74 17.20
N THR A 464 4.31 -23.67 18.21
CA THR A 464 3.05 -24.43 18.26
C THR A 464 2.11 -24.14 17.08
N LYS A 465 1.96 -22.88 16.63
CA LYS A 465 1.20 -22.59 15.39
C LYS A 465 1.91 -22.98 14.10
N ILE A 466 3.24 -22.98 14.10
CA ILE A 466 4.03 -23.46 12.96
C ILE A 466 3.76 -24.96 12.81
N ASP A 467 3.88 -25.74 13.89
CA ASP A 467 3.57 -27.16 13.92
C ASP A 467 2.12 -27.42 13.52
N GLN A 468 1.18 -26.64 14.05
CA GLN A 468 -0.24 -26.78 13.71
C GLN A 468 -0.49 -26.59 12.20
N LEU A 469 0.12 -25.58 11.56
CA LEU A 469 0.00 -25.38 10.11
C LEU A 469 0.67 -26.54 9.36
N VAL A 470 1.86 -26.93 9.76
CA VAL A 470 2.65 -27.97 9.11
C VAL A 470 1.93 -29.32 9.17
N ALA A 471 1.33 -29.67 10.30
CA ALA A 471 0.58 -30.91 10.50
C ALA A 471 -0.75 -30.97 9.73
N ARG A 472 -1.32 -29.84 9.30
CA ARG A 472 -2.55 -29.84 8.48
C ARG A 472 -2.31 -30.57 7.16
N LYS A 473 -3.16 -31.53 6.85
CA LYS A 473 -3.11 -32.26 5.57
C LYS A 473 -3.71 -31.41 4.46
N GLN A 474 -3.02 -31.33 3.32
CA GLN A 474 -3.57 -30.73 2.12
C GLN A 474 -4.63 -31.66 1.51
N ASN A 475 -5.76 -31.11 1.06
CA ASN A 475 -6.81 -31.91 0.43
C ASN A 475 -6.47 -32.20 -1.03
N THR A 476 -5.79 -33.31 -1.29
CA THR A 476 -5.34 -33.71 -2.64
C THR A 476 -6.19 -34.79 -3.29
N LYS A 477 -7.29 -35.22 -2.63
CA LYS A 477 -8.11 -36.38 -3.03
C LYS A 477 -8.64 -36.28 -4.47
N ASN A 478 -8.87 -35.07 -4.96
CA ASN A 478 -9.44 -34.80 -6.28
C ASN A 478 -8.42 -34.19 -7.26
N ASP A 479 -7.13 -34.15 -6.92
CA ASP A 479 -6.12 -33.48 -7.77
C ASP A 479 -5.89 -34.20 -9.10
N SER A 480 -6.19 -35.49 -9.18
CA SER A 480 -6.13 -36.27 -10.42
C SER A 480 -7.33 -36.07 -11.34
N THR A 481 -8.46 -35.59 -10.80
CA THR A 481 -9.73 -35.45 -11.54
C THR A 481 -10.10 -33.99 -11.83
N LYS A 482 -9.59 -33.05 -11.03
CA LYS A 482 -9.73 -31.60 -11.27
C LYS A 482 -8.60 -31.07 -12.13
N SER A 483 -8.90 -30.05 -12.93
CA SER A 483 -7.91 -29.29 -13.70
C SER A 483 -7.64 -27.93 -13.08
N TYR A 484 -6.65 -27.24 -13.63
CA TYR A 484 -6.34 -25.84 -13.32
C TYR A 484 -7.35 -24.83 -13.89
N HIS A 485 -8.49 -25.28 -14.44
CA HIS A 485 -9.47 -24.40 -15.10
C HIS A 485 -9.86 -23.18 -14.25
N ASP A 486 -10.27 -23.39 -13.00
CA ASP A 486 -10.71 -22.30 -12.11
C ASP A 486 -9.57 -21.35 -11.76
N VAL A 487 -8.36 -21.89 -11.52
CA VAL A 487 -7.15 -21.09 -11.24
C VAL A 487 -6.77 -20.24 -12.45
N ILE A 488 -6.70 -20.84 -13.64
CA ILE A 488 -6.36 -20.12 -14.88
C ILE A 488 -7.40 -19.07 -15.19
N LYS A 489 -8.70 -19.39 -15.04
CA LYS A 489 -9.78 -18.43 -15.20
C LYS A 489 -9.64 -17.25 -14.24
N ALA A 490 -9.38 -17.50 -12.96
CA ALA A 490 -9.23 -16.47 -11.94
C ALA A 490 -8.02 -15.56 -12.20
N ILE A 491 -6.84 -16.10 -12.53
CA ILE A 491 -5.63 -15.29 -12.77
C ILE A 491 -5.62 -14.63 -14.16
N SER A 492 -6.48 -15.08 -15.08
CA SER A 492 -6.67 -14.46 -16.40
C SER A 492 -7.74 -13.37 -16.42
N GLN A 493 -8.45 -13.12 -15.31
CA GLN A 493 -9.46 -12.07 -15.26
C GLN A 493 -8.84 -10.70 -15.61
N GLU A 494 -9.42 -10.05 -16.63
CA GLU A 494 -8.97 -8.73 -17.12
C GLU A 494 -9.33 -7.58 -16.16
N SER A 495 -10.34 -7.77 -15.31
CA SER A 495 -10.68 -6.81 -14.25
C SER A 495 -9.64 -6.89 -13.12
N THR A 496 -8.56 -6.13 -13.28
CA THR A 496 -7.48 -6.01 -12.29
C THR A 496 -7.55 -4.65 -11.56
N TYR A 497 -6.83 -4.52 -10.45
CA TYR A 497 -6.62 -3.20 -9.83
C TYR A 497 -5.86 -2.23 -10.73
N VAL A 498 -4.99 -2.77 -11.59
CA VAL A 498 -4.23 -1.98 -12.58
C VAL A 498 -5.19 -1.38 -13.62
N ASN A 499 -6.09 -2.19 -14.16
CA ASN A 499 -7.10 -1.74 -15.12
C ASN A 499 -8.09 -0.75 -14.48
N GLN A 500 -8.55 -1.01 -13.25
CA GLN A 500 -9.41 -0.07 -12.53
C GLN A 500 -8.76 1.32 -12.40
N ALA A 501 -7.52 1.39 -11.89
CA ALA A 501 -6.84 2.67 -11.71
C ALA A 501 -6.54 3.36 -13.05
N HIS A 502 -6.15 2.61 -14.07
CA HIS A 502 -5.98 3.11 -15.43
C HIS A 502 -7.28 3.73 -15.97
N ASP A 503 -8.38 2.97 -15.92
CA ASP A 503 -9.64 3.37 -16.53
C ASP A 503 -10.24 4.60 -15.85
N ILE A 504 -10.11 4.67 -14.52
CA ILE A 504 -10.50 5.85 -13.74
C ILE A 504 -9.64 7.05 -14.16
N LEU A 505 -8.31 6.89 -14.24
CA LEU A 505 -7.38 7.99 -14.53
C LEU A 505 -7.57 8.61 -15.91
N PHE A 506 -7.92 7.78 -16.91
CA PHE A 506 -8.11 8.22 -18.29
C PHE A 506 -9.58 8.35 -18.70
N GLY A 507 -10.51 8.26 -17.74
CA GLY A 507 -11.94 8.47 -17.97
C GLY A 507 -12.60 7.42 -18.87
N VAL A 508 -12.04 6.21 -18.93
CA VAL A 508 -12.63 5.07 -19.64
C VAL A 508 -13.82 4.52 -18.85
N ASN A 509 -13.68 4.44 -17.53
CA ASN A 509 -14.73 3.99 -16.61
C ASN A 509 -14.89 4.97 -15.45
N ASP A 510 -16.13 5.10 -14.97
CA ASP A 510 -16.41 5.80 -13.72
C ASP A 510 -15.87 5.03 -12.51
N MET A 511 -15.57 5.75 -11.43
CA MET A 511 -15.28 5.13 -10.13
C MET A 511 -16.43 4.20 -9.71
N ALA A 512 -16.08 3.04 -9.19
CA ALA A 512 -17.04 2.10 -8.64
C ALA A 512 -17.81 2.72 -7.46
N GLY A 513 -19.03 2.22 -7.21
CA GLY A 513 -19.87 2.72 -6.11
C GLY A 513 -19.18 2.66 -4.74
N GLN A 514 -18.40 1.60 -4.49
CA GLN A 514 -17.64 1.44 -3.26
C GLN A 514 -16.53 2.50 -3.12
N ASP A 515 -15.78 2.78 -4.19
CA ASP A 515 -14.73 3.82 -4.21
C ASP A 515 -15.30 5.22 -3.90
N LYS A 516 -16.52 5.50 -4.39
CA LYS A 516 -17.26 6.75 -4.09
C LYS A 516 -17.61 6.86 -2.59
N ILE A 517 -17.94 5.74 -1.94
CA ILE A 517 -18.21 5.72 -0.48
C ILE A 517 -16.92 6.03 0.29
N TYR A 518 -15.81 5.37 -0.05
CA TYR A 518 -14.51 5.66 0.56
C TYR A 518 -14.13 7.13 0.41
N GLN A 519 -14.24 7.67 -0.81
CA GLN A 519 -13.96 9.08 -1.06
C GLN A 519 -14.80 10.03 -0.19
N THR A 520 -16.05 9.66 0.09
CA THR A 520 -16.93 10.45 0.95
C THR A 520 -16.47 10.40 2.42
N ILE A 521 -16.09 9.22 2.92
CA ILE A 521 -15.54 9.04 4.28
C ILE A 521 -14.24 9.84 4.41
N GLU A 522 -13.34 9.75 3.42
CA GLU A 522 -12.07 10.46 3.40
C GLU A 522 -12.25 11.97 3.46
N ARG A 523 -13.18 12.51 2.66
CA ARG A 523 -13.53 13.93 2.69
C ARG A 523 -14.14 14.33 4.03
N GLY A 524 -14.96 13.48 4.64
CA GLY A 524 -15.51 13.68 5.98
C GLY A 524 -14.40 13.84 7.02
N MET A 525 -13.49 12.86 7.09
CA MET A 525 -12.33 12.87 7.99
C MET A 525 -11.42 14.08 7.75
N TYR A 526 -11.20 14.46 6.48
CA TYR A 526 -10.38 15.62 6.17
C TYR A 526 -11.03 16.94 6.53
N ASN A 527 -12.37 17.04 6.47
CA ASN A 527 -13.07 18.26 6.81
C ASN A 527 -13.24 18.43 8.32
N ASP A 528 -13.26 17.33 9.08
CA ASP A 528 -13.36 17.31 10.53
C ASP A 528 -12.24 18.16 11.20
N PRO A 529 -12.60 19.19 11.99
CA PRO A 529 -11.64 20.05 12.67
C PRO A 529 -10.86 19.32 13.76
N ASP A 530 -11.47 18.36 14.45
CA ASP A 530 -10.81 17.62 15.53
C ASP A 530 -9.75 16.67 14.95
N MET A 531 -10.00 16.09 13.78
CA MET A 531 -8.98 15.31 13.05
C MET A 531 -7.77 16.15 12.64
N LYS A 532 -8.00 17.39 12.20
CA LYS A 532 -6.91 18.34 11.91
C LYS A 532 -6.13 18.68 13.17
N ALA A 533 -6.83 18.87 14.29
CA ALA A 533 -6.23 19.16 15.58
C ALA A 533 -5.37 17.99 16.10
N THR A 534 -5.78 16.73 15.90
CA THR A 534 -4.93 15.56 16.20
C THR A 534 -3.61 15.59 15.42
N ARG A 535 -3.62 16.00 14.14
CA ARG A 535 -2.37 16.16 13.37
C ARG A 535 -1.48 17.29 13.92
N HIS A 536 -2.06 18.35 14.50
CA HIS A 536 -1.30 19.37 15.22
C HIS A 536 -0.76 18.83 16.55
N TYR A 537 -1.54 18.02 17.26
CA TYR A 537 -1.10 17.39 18.50
C TYR A 537 0.09 16.45 18.27
N LEU A 538 0.06 15.61 17.23
CA LEU A 538 1.19 14.75 16.87
C LEU A 538 2.46 15.57 16.55
N LYS A 539 2.29 16.72 15.86
CA LYS A 539 3.40 17.65 15.63
C LYS A 539 3.94 18.24 16.93
N LEU A 540 3.07 18.64 17.84
CA LEU A 540 3.44 19.11 19.17
C LEU A 540 4.21 18.03 19.93
N TYR A 541 3.66 16.83 20.03
CA TYR A 541 4.24 15.68 20.71
C TYR A 541 5.64 15.33 20.19
N PHE A 542 5.78 15.00 18.92
CA PHE A 542 7.07 14.51 18.37
C PHE A 542 8.13 15.61 18.24
N GLN A 543 7.72 16.87 18.04
CA GLN A 543 8.68 17.98 18.10
C GLN A 543 9.15 18.20 19.54
N LEU A 544 8.25 18.20 20.54
CA LEU A 544 8.65 18.26 21.95
C LEU A 544 9.58 17.10 22.32
N GLU A 545 9.23 15.87 21.95
CA GLU A 545 10.06 14.69 22.15
C GLU A 545 11.47 14.88 21.55
N SER A 546 11.58 15.42 20.34
CA SER A 546 12.87 15.67 19.69
C SER A 546 13.69 16.79 20.33
N TYR A 547 13.06 17.81 20.91
CA TYR A 547 13.77 18.87 21.64
C TYR A 547 14.15 18.44 23.07
N LEU A 548 13.25 17.77 23.78
CA LEU A 548 13.41 17.40 25.19
C LEU A 548 14.25 16.13 25.40
N SER A 549 14.49 15.33 24.36
CA SER A 549 15.37 14.16 24.41
C SER A 549 16.84 14.48 24.14
N GLN A 550 17.21 15.75 23.98
CA GLN A 550 18.61 16.17 23.83
C GLN A 550 19.30 16.24 25.19
N ASP A 551 20.62 15.96 25.21
CA ASP A 551 21.45 16.03 26.42
C ASP A 551 21.38 17.41 27.10
N VAL A 552 21.30 18.47 26.28
CA VAL A 552 21.09 19.85 26.73
C VAL A 552 19.93 20.45 25.94
N VAL A 553 18.81 20.68 26.63
CA VAL A 553 17.64 21.31 26.02
C VAL A 553 17.90 22.80 25.79
N GLN A 554 17.87 23.23 24.53
CA GLN A 554 18.02 24.64 24.17
C GLN A 554 16.66 25.33 24.10
N TYR A 555 16.52 26.44 24.83
CA TYR A 555 15.36 27.33 24.75
C TYR A 555 15.69 28.60 23.94
N PRO A 556 14.72 29.20 23.24
CA PRO A 556 13.31 28.79 23.20
C PRO A 556 13.05 27.58 22.29
N ILE A 557 12.13 26.71 22.70
CA ILE A 557 11.62 25.61 21.86
C ILE A 557 10.52 26.17 20.96
N SER A 558 10.65 26.01 19.64
CA SER A 558 9.62 26.43 18.69
C SER A 558 8.97 25.21 18.02
N ILE A 559 7.67 25.07 18.23
CA ILE A 559 6.82 24.06 17.60
C ILE A 559 6.12 24.68 16.40
N LYS A 560 6.26 24.05 15.23
CA LYS A 560 5.64 24.53 13.97
C LYS A 560 4.61 23.53 13.44
N PHE A 561 3.39 23.99 13.17
CA PHE A 561 2.35 23.14 12.57
C PHE A 561 2.37 23.14 11.04
N LYS A 562 2.91 24.18 10.39
CA LYS A 562 3.13 24.24 8.94
C LYS A 562 4.48 24.87 8.64
N GLU A 563 4.93 24.70 7.40
CA GLU A 563 6.10 25.39 6.87
C GLU A 563 5.79 26.87 6.64
N ALA A 564 6.58 27.76 7.25
CA ALA A 564 6.57 29.22 7.13
C ALA A 564 5.21 29.95 7.32
N GLY A 565 5.20 31.04 8.10
CA GLY A 565 4.08 31.99 8.18
C GLY A 565 2.77 31.50 8.84
N ALA A 566 2.75 30.33 9.48
CA ALA A 566 1.56 29.77 10.14
C ALA A 566 1.71 29.72 11.67
N PRO A 567 0.60 29.71 12.44
CA PRO A 567 0.64 29.62 13.90
C PRO A 567 1.30 28.33 14.36
N GLY A 568 2.15 28.48 15.37
CA GLY A 568 2.76 27.42 16.17
C GLY A 568 2.78 27.90 17.62
N VAL A 569 3.68 27.35 18.43
CA VAL A 569 3.92 27.82 19.80
C VAL A 569 5.41 27.87 20.07
N THR A 570 5.84 28.88 20.82
CA THR A 570 7.22 29.02 21.26
C THR A 570 7.23 29.01 22.78
N PHE A 571 7.99 28.09 23.36
CA PHE A 571 8.17 27.97 24.80
C PHE A 571 9.52 28.56 25.20
N LYS A 572 9.51 29.49 26.15
CA LYS A 572 10.73 30.11 26.69
C LYS A 572 11.43 29.23 27.72
N ASN A 573 10.70 28.30 28.34
CA ASN A 573 11.20 27.38 29.36
C ASN A 573 10.27 26.16 29.47
N PHE A 574 10.67 25.19 30.28
CA PHE A 574 9.93 23.93 30.47
C PHE A 574 8.58 24.11 31.19
N ASN A 575 8.43 25.13 32.04
CA ASN A 575 7.18 25.35 32.77
C ASN A 575 6.06 25.75 31.82
N GLU A 576 6.34 26.56 30.79
CA GLU A 576 5.34 26.90 29.77
C GLU A 576 4.83 25.66 29.01
N VAL A 577 5.68 24.62 28.83
CA VAL A 577 5.26 23.33 28.26
C VAL A 577 4.31 22.60 29.22
N LYS A 578 4.63 22.56 30.52
CA LYS A 578 3.79 21.94 31.55
C LYS A 578 2.44 22.63 31.67
N ASP A 579 2.42 23.95 31.68
CA ASP A 579 1.21 24.75 31.85
C ASP A 579 0.25 24.55 30.68
N LEU A 580 0.78 24.55 29.44
CA LEU A 580 -0.01 24.20 28.26
C LEU A 580 -0.61 22.80 28.38
N LEU A 581 0.21 21.79 28.69
CA LEU A 581 -0.24 20.40 28.69
C LEU A 581 -1.28 20.09 29.79
N LYS A 582 -1.27 20.83 30.90
CA LYS A 582 -2.24 20.68 32.01
C LYS A 582 -3.60 21.33 31.75
N ASP A 583 -3.67 22.31 30.84
CA ASP A 583 -4.89 23.07 30.57
C ASP A 583 -5.56 22.62 29.26
N ASP A 584 -6.64 21.83 29.40
CA ASP A 584 -7.46 21.39 28.27
C ASP A 584 -7.95 22.57 27.40
N GLY A 585 -8.20 23.73 28.00
CA GLY A 585 -8.62 24.92 27.26
C GLY A 585 -7.53 25.52 26.40
N GLN A 586 -6.30 25.61 26.92
CA GLN A 586 -5.17 26.09 26.14
C GLN A 586 -4.81 25.12 25.02
N LEU A 587 -4.80 23.81 25.30
CA LEU A 587 -4.60 22.78 24.27
C LEU A 587 -5.66 22.85 23.18
N LYS A 588 -6.95 22.93 23.55
CA LYS A 588 -8.05 23.08 22.59
C LYS A 588 -7.80 24.28 21.66
N ASN A 589 -7.50 25.45 22.23
CA ASN A 589 -7.30 26.67 21.48
C ASN A 589 -6.07 26.62 20.58
N LEU A 590 -4.94 26.06 21.07
CA LEU A 590 -3.71 25.93 20.31
C LEU A 590 -3.87 24.98 19.12
N LEU A 591 -4.53 23.83 19.35
CA LEU A 591 -4.66 22.78 18.34
C LEU A 591 -5.80 23.06 17.34
N GLY A 592 -6.78 23.88 17.75
CA GLY A 592 -7.97 24.20 16.97
C GLY A 592 -9.08 23.15 17.08
N MET A 593 -9.23 22.54 18.26
CA MET A 593 -10.29 21.55 18.54
C MET A 593 -11.66 22.22 18.71
N SER A 594 -12.73 21.48 18.43
CA SER A 594 -14.12 21.92 18.56
C SER A 594 -14.49 22.19 20.03
N ASP A 595 -14.09 21.30 20.94
CA ASP A 595 -14.40 21.37 22.37
C ASP A 595 -13.28 20.79 23.26
N LYS A 596 -13.25 21.22 24.53
CA LYS A 596 -12.30 20.76 25.56
C LYS A 596 -12.48 19.27 25.91
N VAL A 597 -13.70 18.72 25.83
CA VAL A 597 -13.92 17.28 26.10
C VAL A 597 -13.14 16.41 25.12
N LYS A 598 -13.04 16.86 23.86
CA LYS A 598 -12.29 16.17 22.80
C LYS A 598 -10.78 16.13 23.04
N VAL A 599 -10.23 17.06 23.82
CA VAL A 599 -8.81 17.04 24.20
C VAL A 599 -8.45 15.76 24.95
N LYS A 600 -9.36 15.24 25.77
CA LYS A 600 -9.15 13.99 26.53
C LYS A 600 -9.18 12.74 25.65
N GLU A 601 -9.67 12.85 24.42
CA GLU A 601 -9.64 11.78 23.42
C GLU A 601 -8.34 11.78 22.60
N LEU A 602 -7.44 12.77 22.81
CA LEU A 602 -6.15 12.80 22.15
C LEU A 602 -5.31 11.58 22.58
N PRO A 603 -4.65 10.91 21.61
CA PRO A 603 -3.95 9.67 21.90
C PRO A 603 -2.77 9.92 22.84
N MET A 604 -2.64 9.12 23.89
CA MET A 604 -1.54 9.17 24.86
C MET A 604 -1.35 10.50 25.62
N LEU A 605 -2.38 11.35 25.71
CA LEU A 605 -2.25 12.65 26.37
C LEU A 605 -1.95 12.52 27.86
N GLU A 606 -2.61 11.60 28.56
CA GLU A 606 -2.42 11.43 30.01
C GLU A 606 -1.03 10.88 30.34
N GLU A 607 -0.52 9.97 29.51
CA GLU A 607 0.83 9.44 29.64
C GLU A 607 1.88 10.53 29.35
N LEU A 608 1.65 11.38 28.35
CA LEU A 608 2.49 12.55 28.11
C LEU A 608 2.46 13.51 29.31
N ARG A 609 1.28 13.78 29.88
CA ARG A 609 1.11 14.61 31.09
C ARG A 609 1.89 14.03 32.27
N GLY A 610 1.76 12.72 32.50
CA GLY A 610 2.51 12.00 33.53
C GLY A 610 4.02 12.12 33.30
N LEU A 611 4.48 11.95 32.06
CA LEU A 611 5.89 12.06 31.69
C LEU A 611 6.45 13.46 31.98
N VAL A 612 5.80 14.52 31.51
CA VAL A 612 6.32 15.89 31.66
C VAL A 612 6.20 16.44 33.08
N THR A 613 5.31 15.87 33.91
CA THR A 613 5.13 16.25 35.31
C THR A 613 5.88 15.35 36.30
N SER A 614 6.46 14.26 35.82
CA SER A 614 7.22 13.30 36.62
C SER A 614 8.40 13.97 37.32
N THR A 615 8.59 13.66 38.60
CA THR A 615 9.77 14.03 39.41
C THR A 615 10.85 12.95 39.41
N ASP A 616 10.63 11.85 38.69
CA ASP A 616 11.56 10.72 38.64
C ASP A 616 12.80 11.08 37.80
N SER A 617 13.97 10.70 38.32
CA SER A 617 15.31 10.99 37.81
C SER A 617 15.66 10.30 36.50
N THR A 618 14.84 9.35 36.04
CA THR A 618 15.02 8.69 34.75
C THR A 618 15.00 9.70 33.60
N SER A 619 15.93 9.56 32.66
CA SER A 619 16.09 10.45 31.51
C SER A 619 14.78 10.60 30.72
N LEU A 620 14.41 11.83 30.38
CA LEU A 620 13.24 12.10 29.53
C LEU A 620 13.33 11.37 28.19
N SER A 621 14.54 11.21 27.64
CA SER A 621 14.78 10.45 26.41
C SER A 621 14.34 8.99 26.52
N GLU A 622 14.60 8.33 27.64
CA GLU A 622 14.20 6.93 27.85
C GLU A 622 12.69 6.80 28.03
N LYS A 623 12.07 7.76 28.74
CA LYS A 623 10.61 7.81 28.91
C LYS A 623 9.87 8.05 27.59
N PHE A 624 10.38 8.96 26.76
CA PHE A 624 9.81 9.19 25.43
C PHE A 624 9.95 7.96 24.53
N LYS A 625 11.05 7.21 24.64
CA LYS A 625 11.23 5.95 23.91
C LYS A 625 10.17 4.91 24.28
N ASP A 626 9.88 4.71 25.56
CA ASP A 626 8.80 3.82 26.01
C ASP A 626 7.43 4.32 25.53
N LEU A 627 7.18 5.63 25.64
CA LEU A 627 5.93 6.23 25.23
C LEU A 627 5.70 6.11 23.72
N ASN A 628 6.74 6.28 22.89
CA ASN A 628 6.67 6.09 21.44
C ASN A 628 6.28 4.65 21.06
N VAL A 629 6.78 3.65 21.79
CA VAL A 629 6.38 2.24 21.55
C VAL A 629 4.89 2.06 21.81
N LYS A 630 4.39 2.56 22.95
CA LYS A 630 2.95 2.53 23.28
C LYS A 630 2.12 3.31 22.27
N MET A 631 2.62 4.48 21.88
CA MET A 631 2.01 5.30 20.83
C MET A 631 1.81 4.44 19.58
N GLY A 632 2.81 3.64 19.17
CA GLY A 632 2.72 2.75 18.02
C GLY A 632 1.51 1.83 18.05
N HIS A 633 1.16 1.28 19.22
CA HIS A 633 0.01 0.39 19.40
C HIS A 633 -1.35 1.09 19.23
N HIS A 634 -1.42 2.39 19.53
CA HIS A 634 -2.63 3.20 19.32
C HIS A 634 -2.68 3.80 17.91
N MET A 635 -1.59 3.69 17.15
CA MET A 635 -1.46 4.30 15.85
C MET A 635 -1.78 3.29 14.75
N VAL A 636 -2.22 3.85 13.64
CA VAL A 636 -2.45 3.10 12.42
C VAL A 636 -1.85 3.94 11.33
N THR A 637 -0.66 3.59 10.87
CA THR A 637 -0.23 4.05 9.56
C THR A 637 -0.67 3.02 8.54
N GLY A 638 -1.87 3.23 7.98
CA GLY A 638 -1.98 3.05 6.55
C GLY A 638 -1.02 4.08 5.93
N PHE A 639 -0.14 3.63 5.05
CA PHE A 639 0.99 4.40 4.53
C PHE A 639 0.61 5.47 3.52
#